data_AF-A0A7R9MJ94-F1
#
_entry.id   AF-A0A7R9MJ94-F1
#
_cell.length_a   1.000
_cell.length_b   1.000
_cell.length_c   1.000
_cell.angle_alpha   90.00
_cell.angle_beta   90.00
_cell.angle_gamma   90.00
#
_symmetry.space_group_name_H-M   'P 1'
#
loop_
_entity.id
_entity.type
_entity.pdbx_description
1 polymer ?
#
loop_
_entity_poly.entity_id
_entity_poly.type
_entity_poly.pdbx_seq_one_letter_code
_entity_poly.pdbx_strand_id
1 'polypeptide(L)' 'RQPFGLKNDNNSNVWHFRDVDALAQRLDALPFILDADYKSTTPGGPIGGQTRVSLRNEHMSYIITWQS' A
#
# COMPACT_ATOMS: atom_id res chain seq x y z
N ARG A 1 2.26 3.44 11.46
CA ARG A 1 3.57 3.50 12.16
C ARG A 1 4.60 3.96 11.16
N GLN A 2 5.40 4.97 11.47
CA GLN A 2 6.43 5.45 10.55
C GLN A 2 7.43 4.32 10.27
N PRO A 3 7.71 3.97 9.01
CA PRO A 3 8.74 2.99 8.69
C PRO A 3 10.14 3.53 9.01
N PHE A 4 11.08 2.62 9.23
CA PHE A 4 12.49 2.97 9.24
C PHE A 4 12.90 3.42 7.83
N GLY A 5 13.24 4.69 7.64
CA GLY A 5 13.54 5.26 6.32
C GLY A 5 13.34 6.76 6.23
N LEU A 6 13.24 7.27 5.00
CA LEU A 6 12.98 8.68 4.70
C LEU A 6 11.64 9.13 5.32
N LYS A 7 11.65 10.32 5.92
CA LYS A 7 10.44 10.96 6.43
C LYS A 7 9.69 11.64 5.31
N ASN A 8 8.36 11.67 5.37
CA ASN A 8 7.56 12.48 4.47
C ASN A 8 7.85 13.97 4.73
N ASP A 9 7.98 14.76 3.67
CA ASP A 9 8.03 16.21 3.75
C ASP A 9 6.61 16.77 3.51
N ASN A 10 6.05 17.39 4.55
CA ASN A 10 4.69 17.92 4.55
C ASN A 10 4.47 19.08 3.56
N ASN A 11 5.53 19.77 3.12
CA ASN A 11 5.39 20.84 2.13
C ASN A 11 5.38 20.30 0.70
N SER A 12 6.12 19.24 0.44
CA SER A 12 6.17 18.60 -0.86
C SER A 12 4.92 17.75 -1.11
N ASN A 13 4.56 17.51 -2.38
CA ASN A 13 3.56 16.49 -2.74
C ASN A 13 4.18 15.11 -2.96
N VAL A 14 5.33 14.86 -2.32
CA VAL A 14 6.09 13.60 -2.45
C VAL A 14 6.00 12.85 -1.14
N TRP A 15 5.46 11.64 -1.20
CA TRP A 15 5.20 10.80 -0.04
C TRP A 15 6.03 9.52 -0.14
N HIS A 16 6.97 9.33 0.78
CA HIS A 16 7.83 8.15 0.86
C HIS A 16 7.11 6.95 1.49
N PHE A 17 6.15 7.21 2.36
CA PHE A 17 5.27 6.20 2.93
C PHE A 17 3.85 6.73 3.05
N ARG A 18 2.88 5.82 3.12
CA ARG A 18 1.47 6.16 3.35
C ARG A 18 1.25 6.60 4.79
N ASP A 19 1.03 7.90 4.97
CA ASP A 19 0.52 8.49 6.20
C ASP A 19 -0.92 8.96 5.96
N VAL A 20 -1.89 8.18 6.44
CA VAL A 20 -3.32 8.39 6.12
C VAL A 20 -3.84 9.68 6.73
N ASP A 21 -3.46 9.96 7.98
CA ASP A 21 -3.94 11.11 8.72
C ASP A 21 -3.38 12.41 8.10
N ALA A 22 -2.09 12.43 7.76
CA ALA A 22 -1.46 13.58 7.12
C ALA A 22 -2.00 13.82 5.70
N LEU A 23 -2.25 12.76 4.93
CA LEU A 23 -2.88 12.87 3.60
C LEU A 23 -4.30 13.40 3.70
N ALA A 24 -5.09 12.88 4.63
CA ALA A 24 -6.48 13.30 4.86
C ALA A 24 -6.56 14.78 5.25
N GLN A 25 -5.68 15.23 6.16
CA GLN A 25 -5.59 16.65 6.53
C GLN A 25 -5.21 17.54 5.35
N ARG A 26 -4.26 17.11 4.50
CA ARG A 26 -3.83 17.89 3.33
C ARG A 26 -4.92 17.99 2.26
N LEU A 27 -5.69 16.93 2.07
CA LEU A 27 -6.72 16.82 1.03
C LEU A 27 -8.12 17.24 1.51
N ASP A 28 -8.25 17.69 2.76
CA ASP A 28 -9.54 17.94 3.43
C ASP A 28 -10.52 16.77 3.26
N ALA A 29 -10.01 15.56 3.52
CA ALA A 29 -10.73 14.30 3.36
C ALA A 29 -10.82 13.56 4.70
N LEU A 30 -11.69 12.55 4.74
CA LEU A 30 -11.73 11.63 5.87
C LEU A 30 -10.50 10.69 5.84
N PRO A 31 -10.01 10.22 7.00
CA PRO A 31 -8.79 9.41 7.11
C PRO A 31 -9.02 7.94 6.72
N PHE A 32 -9.50 7.71 5.51
CA PHE A 32 -9.65 6.39 4.92
C PHE A 32 -8.87 6.28 3.61
N ILE A 33 -8.42 5.07 3.31
CA ILE A 33 -7.83 4.73 2.02
C ILE A 33 -8.74 3.72 1.34
N LEU A 34 -9.05 4.01 0.07
CA LEU A 34 -9.68 3.07 -0.83
C LEU A 34 -8.68 2.79 -1.96
N ASP A 35 -8.26 1.54 -2.09
CA ASP A 35 -7.39 1.10 -3.18
C ASP A 35 -8.24 0.38 -4.23
N ALA A 36 -8.10 0.79 -5.49
CA ALA A 36 -8.74 0.10 -6.60
C ALA A 36 -7.97 -1.19 -6.90
N ASP A 37 -8.65 -2.24 -7.35
CA ASP A 37 -7.94 -3.39 -7.89
C ASP A 37 -7.26 -3.01 -9.23
N TYR A 38 -6.31 -3.83 -9.69
CA TYR A 38 -5.57 -3.54 -10.93
C TYR A 38 -6.51 -3.37 -12.14
N LYS A 39 -7.60 -4.16 -12.19
CA LYS A 39 -8.57 -4.18 -13.29
C LYS A 39 -9.48 -2.95 -13.31
N SER A 40 -9.62 -2.25 -12.18
CA SER A 40 -10.46 -1.06 -12.05
C SER A 40 -9.71 0.25 -12.36
N THR A 41 -8.50 0.18 -12.92
CA THR A 41 -7.76 1.36 -13.35
C THR A 41 -8.44 2.02 -14.55
N THR A 42 -8.80 3.30 -14.42
CA THR A 42 -9.46 4.08 -15.48
C THR A 42 -8.55 5.19 -16.03
N PRO A 43 -8.68 5.57 -17.32
CA PRO A 43 -7.92 6.68 -17.87
C PRO A 43 -8.21 8.00 -17.12
N GLY A 44 -7.16 8.62 -16.56
CA GLY A 44 -7.28 9.84 -15.76
C GLY A 44 -7.71 9.61 -14.30
N GLY A 45 -8.00 8.36 -13.92
CA GLY A 45 -8.32 7.97 -12.55
C GLY A 45 -7.09 7.49 -11.76
N PRO A 46 -7.30 7.08 -10.49
CA PRO A 46 -6.26 6.50 -9.67
C PRO A 46 -5.77 5.17 -10.26
N ILE A 47 -4.45 4.93 -10.14
CA ILE A 47 -3.84 3.66 -10.55
C ILE A 47 -4.08 2.63 -9.43
N GLY A 48 -4.87 1.61 -9.73
CA GLY A 48 -5.16 0.52 -8.80
C GLY A 48 -4.06 -0.53 -8.71
N GLY A 49 -4.20 -1.45 -7.77
CA GLY A 49 -3.32 -2.61 -7.59
C GLY A 49 -2.07 -2.31 -6.77
N GLN A 50 -2.07 -1.26 -5.95
CA GLN A 50 -0.96 -1.01 -5.03
C GLN A 50 -0.90 -2.05 -3.90
N THR A 51 -2.04 -2.59 -3.50
CA THR A 51 -2.13 -3.67 -2.53
C THR A 51 -1.94 -5.01 -3.22
N ARG A 52 -0.86 -5.71 -2.87
CA ARG A 52 -0.60 -7.07 -3.36
C ARG A 52 -1.51 -8.06 -2.64
N VAL A 53 -2.56 -8.49 -3.33
CA VAL A 53 -3.52 -9.50 -2.84
C VAL A 53 -3.12 -10.94 -3.16
N SER A 54 -2.04 -11.14 -3.94
CA SER A 54 -1.50 -12.48 -4.23
C SER A 54 -0.55 -12.93 -3.13
N LEU A 55 -1.00 -13.90 -2.33
CA LEU A 55 -0.14 -14.61 -1.39
C LEU A 55 0.52 -15.80 -2.08
N ARG A 56 1.81 -16.00 -1.83
CA ARG A 56 2.57 -17.13 -2.36
C ARG A 56 2.12 -18.41 -1.64
N ASN A 57 1.77 -19.44 -2.39
CA ASN A 57 1.43 -20.75 -1.84
C ASN A 57 2.71 -21.60 -1.71
N GLU A 58 3.23 -21.69 -0.49
CA GLU A 58 4.46 -22.45 -0.18
C GLU A 58 4.19 -23.73 0.64
N HIS A 59 2.96 -24.24 0.65
CA HIS A 59 2.59 -25.39 1.49
C HIS A 59 3.50 -26.61 1.27
N MET A 60 3.89 -26.90 0.03
CA MET A 60 4.81 -28.01 -0.28
C MET A 60 6.22 -27.79 0.30
N SER A 61 6.78 -26.59 0.14
CA SER A 61 8.11 -26.24 0.67
C SER A 61 8.18 -26.34 2.19
N TYR A 62 7.11 -25.92 2.88
CA TYR A 62 6.99 -26.07 4.34
C TYR A 62 6.97 -27.54 4.76
N ILE A 63 6.22 -28.40 4.06
CA ILE A 63 6.18 -29.84 4.36
C ILE A 63 7.59 -30.45 4.26
N ILE A 64 8.30 -30.18 3.16
CA ILE A 64 9.66 -30.70 2.94
C ILE A 64 10.64 -30.23 4.02
N THR A 65 10.51 -28.99 4.50
CA THR A 65 11.44 -28.41 5.48
C THR A 65 11.25 -28.96 6.89
N TRP A 66 10.02 -29.34 7.27
CA TRP A 66 9.69 -29.71 8.66
C TRP A 66 9.37 -31.20 8.85
N GLN A 67 9.13 -31.96 7.78
CA GLN A 67 8.83 -33.40 7.83
C GLN A 67 9.90 -34.26 7.12
N SER A 68 11.04 -33.68 6.74
CA SER A 68 12.26 -34.44 6.39
C SER A 68 12.98 -34.95 7.62
#